data_AF-A0A8S0WYI9-F1
#
_entry.id   AF-A0A8S0WYI9-F1
#
_cell.length_a   1.000
_cell.length_b   1.000
_cell.length_c   1.000
_cell.angle_alpha   90.00
_cell.angle_beta   90.00
_cell.angle_gamma   90.00
#
_symmetry.space_group_name_H-M   'P 1'
#
loop_
_entity.id
_entity.type
_entity.pdbx_description
1 polymer ?
#
loop_
_entity_poly.entity_id
_entity_poly.type
_entity_poly.pdbx_seq_one_letter_code
_entity_poly.pdbx_strand_id
1 'polypeptide(L)'
;MSTQHLALPPGVYYVKTTENTPRNVVNPGTDGQQLFVSTPSTSSDQQWLISGNGIMRALNVTSGRFALTNLSSSAVPQAVTRATSGVEWIINVEWDEGSNSYKGPVIANDSSKRRFALNGNNIELAAASSSQEWVFVAA
;
A
#
# COMPACT_ATOMS: atom_id res chain seq x y z
N MET A 1 -19.37 -7.19 -18.95
CA MET A 1 -19.66 -6.23 -17.86
C MET A 1 -18.67 -5.09 -17.99
N SER A 2 -19.07 -3.82 -17.88
CA SER A 2 -18.11 -2.71 -17.89
C SER A 2 -17.44 -2.63 -16.53
N THR A 3 -16.12 -2.76 -16.46
CA THR A 3 -15.37 -2.52 -15.23
C THR A 3 -15.42 -1.03 -14.92
N GLN A 4 -15.93 -0.68 -13.74
CA GLN A 4 -15.95 0.70 -13.27
C GLN A 4 -14.76 0.92 -12.33
N HIS A 5 -13.98 1.94 -12.62
CA HIS A 5 -12.91 2.40 -11.75
C HIS A 5 -13.48 3.38 -10.72
N LEU A 6 -13.10 3.20 -9.46
CA LEU A 6 -13.45 4.09 -8.35
C LEU A 6 -12.22 4.37 -7.48
N ALA A 7 -12.28 5.46 -6.73
CA ALA A 7 -11.36 5.69 -5.62
C ALA A 7 -11.66 4.67 -4.51
N LEU A 8 -10.62 4.07 -3.92
CA LEU A 8 -10.81 3.14 -2.80
C LEU A 8 -11.57 3.84 -1.65
N PRO A 9 -12.66 3.25 -1.13
CA PRO A 9 -13.35 3.82 0.02
C PRO A 9 -12.43 3.96 1.25
N PRO A 10 -12.66 4.94 2.13
CA PRO A 10 -11.90 5.03 3.38
C PRO A 10 -12.20 3.83 4.29
N GLY A 11 -11.18 3.28 4.95
CA GLY A 11 -11.34 2.11 5.81
C GLY A 11 -10.02 1.48 6.25
N VAL A 12 -10.10 0.39 7.01
CA VAL A 12 -8.94 -0.43 7.38
C VAL A 12 -8.85 -1.61 6.43
N TYR A 13 -7.69 -1.81 5.83
CA TYR A 13 -7.46 -2.83 4.80
C TYR A 13 -6.20 -3.64 5.09
N TYR A 14 -6.24 -4.92 4.70
CA TYR A 14 -5.05 -5.66 4.31
C TYR A 14 -4.74 -5.32 2.85
N VAL A 15 -3.54 -4.81 2.59
CA VAL A 15 -3.04 -4.57 1.23
C VAL A 15 -2.22 -5.79 0.82
N LYS A 16 -2.62 -6.46 -0.26
CA LYS A 16 -2.09 -7.76 -0.67
C LYS A 16 -1.46 -7.73 -2.05
N THR A 17 -0.47 -8.57 -2.24
CA THR A 17 0.08 -8.88 -3.56
C THR A 17 -0.95 -9.66 -4.40
N THR A 18 -0.82 -9.59 -5.72
CA THR A 18 -1.71 -10.26 -6.70
C THR A 18 -1.23 -11.66 -7.11
N GLU A 19 -0.19 -12.19 -6.47
CA GLU A 19 0.33 -13.53 -6.77
C GLU A 19 -0.59 -14.64 -6.23
N ASN A 20 -0.42 -15.87 -6.71
CA ASN A 20 -1.26 -17.01 -6.33
C ASN A 20 -1.30 -17.27 -4.81
N THR A 21 -0.17 -17.03 -4.13
CA THR A 21 -0.07 -17.07 -2.67
C THR A 21 0.10 -15.64 -2.17
N PRO A 22 -0.98 -14.90 -1.96
CA PRO A 22 -0.91 -13.48 -1.64
C PRO A 22 -0.14 -13.25 -0.33
N ARG A 23 0.63 -12.17 -0.29
CA ARG A 23 1.35 -11.67 0.88
C ARG A 23 0.80 -10.31 1.28
N ASN A 24 0.76 -10.03 2.57
CA ASN A 24 0.30 -8.74 3.10
C ASN A 24 1.46 -7.74 3.20
N VAL A 25 1.18 -6.47 2.89
CA VAL A 25 2.09 -5.35 3.14
C VAL A 25 2.24 -5.11 4.65
N VAL A 26 3.47 -5.10 5.12
CA VAL A 26 3.86 -4.94 6.52
C VAL A 26 4.44 -3.57 6.76
N ASN A 27 3.96 -2.91 7.81
CA ASN A 27 4.59 -1.74 8.40
C ASN A 27 5.71 -2.17 9.37
N PRO A 28 6.98 -1.80 9.11
CA PRO A 28 8.09 -2.20 9.97
C PRO A 28 8.08 -1.49 11.34
N GLY A 29 8.89 -1.98 12.28
CA GLY A 29 8.91 -1.51 13.67
C GLY A 29 9.58 -0.15 13.90
N THR A 30 10.38 0.36 12.95
CA THR A 30 11.20 1.57 13.10
C THR A 30 11.05 2.52 11.90
N ASP A 31 11.03 3.83 12.13
CA ASP A 31 10.98 4.83 11.06
C ASP A 31 12.24 4.73 10.16
N GLY A 32 12.08 4.99 8.87
CA GLY A 32 13.13 4.82 7.85
C GLY A 32 13.31 3.38 7.36
N GLN A 33 12.72 2.39 8.04
CA GLN A 33 12.72 1.02 7.53
C GLN A 33 11.75 0.89 6.35
N GLN A 34 12.15 0.10 5.36
CA GLN A 34 11.38 -0.15 4.16
C GLN A 34 10.17 -1.06 4.48
N LEU A 35 9.03 -0.75 3.87
CA LEU A 35 7.88 -1.64 3.86
C LEU A 35 8.25 -2.92 3.10
N PHE A 36 7.69 -4.04 3.55
CA PHE A 36 7.91 -5.33 2.92
C PHE A 36 6.61 -6.13 2.91
N VAL A 37 6.59 -7.27 2.22
CA VAL A 37 5.47 -8.20 2.21
C VAL A 37 5.81 -9.48 2.98
N SER A 38 4.83 -10.03 3.67
CA SER A 38 4.97 -11.28 4.42
C SER A 38 3.71 -12.14 4.35
N THR A 39 3.77 -13.36 4.88
CA THR A 39 2.61 -14.25 4.95
C THR A 39 1.43 -13.55 5.62
N PRO A 40 0.22 -13.62 5.04
CA PRO A 40 -0.96 -12.97 5.60
C PRO A 40 -1.25 -13.46 7.02
N SER A 41 -1.53 -12.50 7.89
CA SER A 41 -1.99 -12.71 9.26
C SER A 41 -2.97 -11.60 9.64
N THR A 42 -3.54 -11.70 10.84
CA THR A 42 -4.40 -10.66 11.43
C THR A 42 -3.61 -9.67 12.29
N SER A 43 -2.28 -9.67 12.20
CA SER A 43 -1.43 -8.76 12.94
C SER A 43 -1.68 -7.32 12.49
N SER A 44 -1.72 -6.40 13.46
CA SER A 44 -1.98 -4.97 13.23
C SER A 44 -0.88 -4.27 12.42
N ASP A 45 0.34 -4.81 12.38
CA ASP A 45 1.41 -4.32 11.50
C ASP A 45 1.14 -4.62 10.01
N GLN A 46 0.14 -5.45 9.70
CA GLN A 46 -0.34 -5.74 8.34
C GLN A 46 -1.63 -4.99 7.98
N GLN A 47 -2.15 -4.17 8.90
CA GLN A 47 -3.39 -3.41 8.73
C GLN A 47 -3.09 -1.94 8.43
N TRP A 48 -3.77 -1.41 7.41
CA TRP A 48 -3.60 -0.05 6.94
C TRP A 48 -4.93 0.69 6.96
N LEU A 49 -5.01 1.75 7.77
CA LEU A 49 -6.08 2.74 7.66
C LEU A 49 -5.79 3.62 6.42
N ILE A 50 -6.66 3.54 5.43
CA ILE A 50 -6.59 4.33 4.21
C ILE A 50 -7.68 5.39 4.26
N SER A 51 -7.30 6.66 4.18
CA SER A 51 -8.24 7.79 4.15
C SER A 51 -8.72 8.12 2.74
N GLY A 52 -9.75 8.95 2.61
CA GLY A 52 -10.31 9.32 1.31
C GLY A 52 -9.37 10.12 0.39
N ASN A 53 -8.32 10.72 0.92
CA ASN A 53 -7.22 11.31 0.16
C ASN A 53 -6.03 10.34 -0.07
N GLY A 54 -6.21 9.06 0.23
CA GLY A 54 -5.25 8.00 -0.02
C GLY A 54 -4.01 8.00 0.89
N ILE A 55 -4.06 8.66 2.05
CA ILE A 55 -3.01 8.50 3.06
C ILE A 55 -3.12 7.10 3.66
N MET A 56 -2.03 6.33 3.60
CA MET A 56 -1.91 5.02 4.22
C MET A 56 -1.28 5.15 5.62
N ARG A 57 -2.04 4.81 6.66
CA ARG A 57 -1.61 4.87 8.06
C ARG A 57 -1.61 3.47 8.66
N ALA A 58 -0.47 3.02 9.16
CA ALA A 58 -0.41 1.81 9.97
C ALA A 58 -0.62 2.15 11.46
N LEU A 59 -1.29 1.27 12.18
CA LEU A 59 -1.43 1.37 13.62
C LEU A 59 -0.15 0.83 14.29
N ASN A 60 0.67 1.69 14.89
CA ASN A 60 1.79 1.22 15.72
C ASN A 60 1.27 0.95 17.14
N VAL A 61 0.81 -0.28 17.34
CA VAL A 61 0.27 -0.79 18.62
C VAL A 61 1.23 -0.58 19.79
N THR A 62 2.55 -0.69 19.56
CA THR A 62 3.56 -0.58 20.62
C THR A 62 3.74 0.85 21.12
N SER A 63 3.49 1.86 20.28
CA SER A 63 3.68 3.28 20.63
C SER A 63 2.38 4.07 20.78
N GLY A 64 1.23 3.47 20.45
CA GLY A 64 -0.08 4.15 20.40
C GLY A 64 -0.15 5.29 19.36
N ARG A 65 0.82 5.35 18.43
CA ARG A 65 0.90 6.36 17.38
C ARG A 65 0.60 5.74 16.02
N PHE A 66 0.14 6.55 15.08
CA PHE A 66 0.09 6.14 13.69
C PHE A 66 1.48 6.26 13.07
N ALA A 67 1.81 5.31 12.19
CA ALA A 67 2.92 5.43 11.26
C ALA A 67 2.37 5.67 9.86
N LEU A 68 3.09 6.43 9.05
CA LEU A 68 2.73 6.72 7.67
C LEU A 68 3.76 6.10 6.72
N THR A 69 3.39 6.00 5.46
CA THR A 69 4.32 5.68 4.38
C THR A 69 4.99 6.95 3.84
N ASN A 70 6.30 6.91 3.64
CA ASN A 70 7.10 7.97 3.04
C ASN A 70 8.15 7.36 2.08
N LEU A 71 9.01 8.18 1.51
CA LEU A 71 10.03 7.79 0.55
C LEU A 71 11.43 8.06 1.10
N SER A 72 12.38 7.13 0.91
CA SER A 72 13.71 7.19 1.57
C SER A 72 14.73 8.15 0.95
N SER A 73 14.68 8.37 -0.36
CA SER A 73 15.65 9.17 -1.14
C SER A 73 15.05 9.54 -2.49
N SER A 74 15.62 10.42 -3.31
CA SER A 74 15.07 10.73 -4.64
C SER A 74 15.43 9.73 -5.76
N ALA A 75 15.96 8.55 -5.43
CA ALA A 75 16.47 7.58 -6.41
C ALA A 75 15.34 6.82 -7.16
N VAL A 76 15.71 6.11 -8.24
CA VAL A 76 14.81 5.21 -8.99
C VAL A 76 15.53 3.86 -9.18
N PRO A 77 14.99 2.74 -8.66
CA PRO A 77 13.79 2.64 -7.81
C PRO A 77 13.98 3.29 -6.43
N GLN A 78 12.86 3.61 -5.77
CA GLN A 78 12.83 4.33 -4.49
C GLN A 78 12.18 3.48 -3.39
N ALA A 79 12.81 3.31 -2.23
CA ALA A 79 12.18 2.55 -1.15
C ALA A 79 10.98 3.31 -0.56
N VAL A 80 9.88 2.60 -0.34
CA VAL A 80 8.74 3.08 0.46
C VAL A 80 8.99 2.69 1.91
N THR A 81 9.03 3.66 2.81
CA THR A 81 9.47 3.49 4.19
C THR A 81 8.41 3.91 5.19
N ARG A 82 8.56 3.43 6.42
CA ARG A 82 7.82 3.93 7.57
C ARG A 82 8.30 5.33 7.97
N ALA A 83 7.39 6.22 8.36
CA ALA A 83 7.72 7.55 8.87
C ALA A 83 6.64 8.13 9.81
N THR A 84 6.96 9.29 10.40
CA THR A 84 6.05 10.14 11.20
C THR A 84 5.33 11.21 10.37
N SER A 85 5.82 11.47 9.15
CA SER A 85 5.15 12.27 8.12
C SER A 85 5.05 11.43 6.86
N GLY A 86 3.96 11.59 6.10
CA GLY A 86 3.65 10.71 4.97
C GLY A 86 3.37 11.47 3.68
N VAL A 87 3.40 10.72 2.59
CA VAL A 87 2.93 11.18 1.28
C VAL A 87 1.51 10.67 1.03
N GLU A 88 0.80 11.36 0.14
CA GLU A 88 -0.51 10.93 -0.35
C GLU A 88 -0.36 9.99 -1.54
N TRP A 89 -1.25 9.00 -1.63
CA TRP A 89 -1.31 8.07 -2.75
C TRP A 89 -2.61 8.22 -3.52
N ILE A 90 -2.56 8.00 -4.83
CA ILE A 90 -3.74 7.78 -5.66
C ILE A 90 -3.94 6.28 -5.74
N ILE A 91 -5.05 5.80 -5.20
CA ILE A 91 -5.45 4.38 -5.19
C ILE A 91 -6.71 4.26 -6.05
N ASN A 92 -6.51 3.95 -7.32
CA ASN A 92 -7.57 3.78 -8.30
C ASN A 92 -7.85 2.30 -8.49
N VAL A 93 -9.05 1.84 -8.17
CA VAL A 93 -9.36 0.41 -8.05
C VAL A 93 -10.63 0.04 -8.81
N GLU A 94 -10.70 -1.23 -9.18
CA GLU A 94 -11.92 -1.91 -9.61
C GLU A 94 -12.44 -2.72 -8.41
N TRP A 95 -13.75 -2.72 -8.20
CA TRP A 95 -14.37 -3.57 -7.18
C TRP A 95 -14.69 -4.95 -7.76
N ASP A 96 -14.23 -5.99 -7.08
CA ASP A 96 -14.58 -7.38 -7.33
C ASP A 96 -15.60 -7.85 -6.29
N GLU A 97 -16.86 -7.96 -6.72
CA GLU A 97 -17.98 -8.40 -5.89
C GLU A 97 -17.81 -9.84 -5.41
N GLY A 98 -17.21 -10.72 -6.22
CA GLY A 98 -17.09 -12.15 -5.89
C GLY A 98 -16.13 -12.41 -4.73
N SER A 99 -15.09 -11.59 -4.60
CA SER A 99 -14.09 -11.68 -3.52
C SER A 99 -14.27 -10.62 -2.43
N ASN A 100 -15.28 -9.75 -2.56
CA ASN A 100 -15.48 -8.55 -1.74
C ASN A 100 -14.16 -7.77 -1.53
N SER A 101 -13.44 -7.54 -2.64
CA SER A 101 -12.13 -6.91 -2.61
C SER A 101 -12.02 -5.84 -3.68
N TYR A 102 -11.04 -4.95 -3.52
CA TYR A 102 -10.72 -3.94 -4.52
C TYR A 102 -9.36 -4.24 -5.11
N LYS A 103 -9.17 -4.05 -6.41
CA LYS A 103 -7.91 -4.32 -7.09
C LYS A 103 -7.47 -3.12 -7.93
N GLY A 104 -6.22 -2.74 -7.82
CA GLY A 104 -5.66 -1.68 -8.65
C GLY A 104 -4.28 -1.20 -8.19
N PRO A 105 -3.68 -0.22 -8.90
CA PRO A 105 -2.38 0.33 -8.54
C PRO A 105 -2.42 1.27 -7.33
N VAL A 106 -1.28 1.38 -6.65
CA VAL A 106 -0.97 2.48 -5.71
C VAL A 106 0.03 3.41 -6.39
N ILE A 107 -0.34 4.68 -6.58
CA ILE A 107 0.39 5.64 -7.39
C ILE A 107 0.79 6.85 -6.54
N ALA A 108 2.02 7.35 -6.67
CA ALA A 108 2.42 8.59 -6.01
C ALA A 108 1.55 9.78 -6.44
N ASN A 109 1.07 10.59 -5.48
CA ASN A 109 0.32 11.82 -5.76
C ASN A 109 1.23 12.99 -6.14
N ASP A 110 2.13 12.77 -7.11
CA ASP A 110 3.03 13.78 -7.66
C ASP A 110 3.03 13.74 -9.20
N SER A 111 3.91 14.50 -9.84
CA SER A 111 4.05 14.51 -11.30
C SER A 111 4.71 13.25 -11.87
N SER A 112 5.38 12.46 -11.03
CA SER A 112 6.10 11.25 -11.47
C SER A 112 5.14 10.10 -11.76
N LYS A 113 3.97 10.05 -11.08
CA LYS A 113 2.96 8.97 -11.18
C LYS A 113 3.57 7.57 -11.10
N ARG A 114 4.70 7.47 -10.40
CA ARG A 114 5.40 6.22 -10.13
C ARG A 114 4.58 5.35 -9.19
N ARG A 115 4.77 4.04 -9.27
CA ARG A 115 3.84 3.04 -8.72
C ARG A 115 4.51 2.14 -7.71
N PHE A 116 3.76 1.68 -6.72
CA PHE A 116 4.23 0.60 -5.84
C PHE A 116 4.57 -0.64 -6.66
N ALA A 117 5.75 -1.19 -6.41
CA ALA A 117 6.25 -2.42 -7.00
C ALA A 117 6.94 -3.28 -5.93
N LEU A 118 7.16 -4.56 -6.28
CA LEU A 118 7.95 -5.48 -5.47
C LEU A 118 9.37 -5.59 -6.01
N ASN A 119 10.33 -5.54 -5.09
CA ASN A 119 11.71 -5.93 -5.32
C ASN A 119 12.08 -6.99 -4.28
N GLY A 120 11.92 -8.26 -4.68
CA GLY A 120 11.88 -9.38 -3.75
C GLY A 120 10.69 -9.26 -2.78
N ASN A 121 10.98 -9.12 -1.49
CA ASN A 121 9.96 -8.88 -0.46
C ASN A 121 9.73 -7.40 -0.18
N ASN A 122 10.57 -6.50 -0.68
CA ASN A 122 10.52 -5.10 -0.32
C ASN A 122 9.61 -4.31 -1.26
N ILE A 123 8.97 -3.26 -0.73
CA ILE A 123 8.12 -2.36 -1.50
C ILE A 123 8.93 -1.14 -1.94
N GLU A 124 8.87 -0.85 -3.22
CA GLU A 124 9.52 0.30 -3.83
C GLU A 124 8.58 1.04 -4.78
N LEU A 125 9.01 2.23 -5.19
CA LEU A 125 8.37 3.01 -6.23
C LEU A 125 9.10 2.78 -7.56
N ALA A 126 8.45 2.07 -8.47
CA ALA A 126 8.91 1.80 -9.82
C ALA A 126 8.37 2.83 -10.82
N ALA A 127 8.84 2.77 -12.06
CA ALA A 127 8.39 3.64 -13.15
C ALA A 127 6.86 3.61 -13.33
N ALA A 128 6.28 4.71 -13.84
CA ALA A 128 4.84 4.83 -14.09
C ALA A 128 4.29 3.77 -15.07
N SER A 129 5.16 3.14 -15.87
CA SER A 129 4.85 2.03 -16.76
C SER A 129 4.71 0.67 -16.04
N SER A 130 5.00 0.59 -14.74
CA SER A 130 4.81 -0.64 -13.96
C SER A 130 3.35 -1.09 -13.99
N SER A 131 3.14 -2.37 -14.28
CA SER A 131 1.82 -3.02 -14.26
C SER A 131 1.49 -3.64 -12.90
N GLN A 132 2.28 -3.40 -11.85
CA GLN A 132 1.99 -3.96 -10.52
C GLN A 132 0.66 -3.41 -9.98
N GLU A 133 -0.20 -4.34 -9.58
CA GLU A 133 -1.47 -4.08 -8.91
C GLU A 133 -1.44 -4.67 -7.50
N TRP A 134 -2.36 -4.18 -6.67
CA TRP A 134 -2.52 -4.57 -5.28
C TRP A 134 -4.00 -4.87 -5.02
N VAL A 135 -4.25 -5.82 -4.13
CA VAL A 135 -5.60 -6.19 -3.69
C VAL A 135 -5.83 -5.62 -2.30
N PHE A 136 -6.93 -4.89 -2.12
CA PHE A 136 -7.35 -4.30 -0.85
C PHE A 136 -8.53 -5.10 -0.34
N VAL A 137 -8.36 -5.72 0.83
CA VAL A 137 -9.39 -6.50 1.52
C VAL A 137 -9.67 -5.82 2.85
N ALA A 138 -10.94 -5.53 3.15
CA ALA A 138 -11.32 -4.93 4.44
C ALA A 138 -10.82 -5.81 5.60
N ALA A 139 -10.25 -5.17 6.63
CA ALA A 139 -9.56 -5.86 7.74
C ALA A 139 -10.49 -6.37 8.84
#